data_AF-A0A1V1TG79-F1
#
_entry.id   AF-A0A1V1TG79-F1
#
_cell.length_a   1.000
_cell.length_b   1.000
_cell.length_c   1.000
_cell.angle_alpha   90.00
_cell.angle_beta   90.00
_cell.angle_gamma   90.00
#
_symmetry.space_group_name_H-M   'P 1'
#
loop_
_entity.id
_entity.type
_entity.pdbx_description
1 polymer ?
#
loop_
_entity_poly.entity_id
_entity_poly.type
_entity_poly.pdbx_seq_one_letter_code
_entity_poly.pdbx_strand_id
1 'polypeptide(L)'
;MQQKNTSSRSGQFTAPKRKRSDTSNSTEPTSTNNKRQCLANSLCPSSSDDAKVLSAIDTRYEVQLQSVISSSKIKQRVLAMLRHLTPPLTSSTVEPTTNMVISKTRVSVLRAKATEASKLISIAEIAKREIERERLSSGGAVSEAERRSIIGCWFQYIALGEELHKKKREEGNTVIEETVLGGPGPDESGHDEDDEFEVMKTPFERAIEGRPLVRGVPVMSLFLSRSSIEELKRRYGEQTNTPST
;
A
#
# COMPACT_ATOMS: atom_id res chain seq x y z
N MET A 1 53.28 59.56 -10.27
CA MET A 1 51.86 59.18 -10.24
C MET A 1 51.70 57.96 -9.36
N GLN A 2 50.84 58.10 -8.35
CA GLN A 2 50.07 57.15 -7.55
C GLN A 2 50.45 55.66 -7.41
N GLN A 3 50.42 55.27 -6.13
CA GLN A 3 50.45 53.96 -5.47
C GLN A 3 49.41 52.93 -5.96
N LYS A 4 49.69 51.62 -5.76
CA LYS A 4 49.03 50.68 -4.80
C LYS A 4 49.37 49.21 -5.18
N ASN A 5 50.01 48.43 -4.29
CA ASN A 5 49.37 47.50 -3.32
C ASN A 5 48.47 46.46 -4.02
N THR A 6 48.56 45.13 -3.87
CA THR A 6 48.83 44.28 -2.70
C THR A 6 49.14 42.83 -3.11
N SER A 7 49.96 42.16 -2.29
CA SER A 7 50.12 40.70 -2.20
C SER A 7 48.99 40.06 -1.39
N SER A 8 48.54 38.85 -1.73
CA SER A 8 48.06 37.85 -0.74
C SER A 8 47.91 36.42 -1.31
N ARG A 9 48.96 35.63 -1.07
CA ARG A 9 48.98 34.28 -0.46
C ARG A 9 47.67 33.45 -0.41
N SER A 10 47.68 32.30 -1.08
CA SER A 10 47.07 31.04 -0.63
C SER A 10 48.08 29.92 -0.92
N GLY A 11 48.73 29.27 0.05
CA GLY A 11 48.11 28.57 1.17
C GLY A 11 47.86 27.11 0.79
N GLN A 12 48.91 26.38 0.37
CA GLN A 12 48.87 24.92 0.24
C GLN A 12 48.72 24.32 1.64
N PHE A 13 47.58 23.69 1.91
CA PHE A 13 47.42 22.78 3.04
C PHE A 13 47.26 21.36 2.51
N THR A 14 48.24 20.55 2.84
CA THR A 14 48.32 19.12 2.63
C THR A 14 47.31 18.41 3.53
N ALA A 15 46.60 17.44 2.95
CA ALA A 15 45.57 16.66 3.63
C ALA A 15 46.17 15.80 4.78
N PRO A 16 45.59 15.79 5.98
CA PRO A 16 46.06 14.94 7.06
C PRO A 16 45.57 13.50 6.88
N LYS A 17 46.53 12.58 6.70
CA LYS A 17 46.38 11.13 6.87
C LYS A 17 45.80 10.84 8.27
N ARG A 18 44.65 10.17 8.34
CA ARG A 18 44.16 9.52 9.57
C ARG A 18 43.87 8.04 9.31
N LYS A 19 44.82 7.23 9.78
CA LYS A 19 44.72 5.95 10.51
C LYS A 19 43.49 5.08 10.23
N ARG A 20 43.71 3.96 9.52
CA ARG A 20 42.87 2.76 9.59
C ARG A 20 42.85 2.26 11.03
N SER A 21 41.67 2.18 11.62
CA SER A 21 41.40 1.35 12.79
C SER A 21 40.68 0.10 12.30
N ASP A 22 41.38 -1.04 12.39
CA ASP A 22 40.75 -2.35 12.38
C ASP A 22 39.78 -2.39 13.57
N THR A 23 38.50 -2.51 13.27
CA THR A 23 37.47 -2.85 14.24
C THR A 23 36.74 -4.05 13.65
N SER A 24 37.16 -5.21 14.13
CA SER A 24 36.50 -6.49 13.98
C SER A 24 35.12 -6.41 14.62
N ASN A 25 34.12 -5.95 13.87
CA ASN A 25 32.73 -6.10 14.25
C ASN A 25 32.20 -7.39 13.64
N SER A 26 32.15 -8.39 14.51
CA SER A 26 31.21 -9.51 14.58
C SER A 26 30.27 -9.65 13.38
N THR A 27 30.54 -10.70 12.60
CA THR A 27 29.63 -11.32 11.65
C THR A 27 28.46 -11.94 12.43
N GLU A 28 27.44 -11.14 12.75
CA GLU A 28 26.10 -11.70 12.99
C GLU A 28 25.30 -11.62 11.69
N PRO A 29 24.94 -12.75 11.08
CA PRO A 29 24.02 -12.73 9.96
C PRO A 29 22.66 -12.28 10.49
N THR A 30 22.27 -11.05 10.15
CA THR A 30 20.89 -10.61 10.26
C THR A 30 20.05 -11.52 9.37
N SER A 31 19.52 -12.58 9.98
CA SER A 31 18.58 -13.51 9.39
C SER A 31 17.40 -12.69 8.88
N THR A 32 17.37 -12.45 7.58
CA THR A 32 16.24 -11.87 6.87
C THR A 32 15.12 -12.89 6.92
N ASN A 33 14.39 -12.87 8.04
CA ASN A 33 13.22 -13.69 8.25
C ASN A 33 12.12 -13.15 7.31
N ASN A 34 12.17 -13.60 6.06
CA ASN A 34 11.14 -13.36 5.04
C ASN A 34 9.87 -14.12 5.41
N LYS A 35 9.26 -13.77 6.54
CA LYS A 35 7.94 -14.24 6.89
C LYS A 35 6.99 -13.60 5.89
N ARG A 36 6.59 -14.37 4.87
CA ARG A 36 5.55 -13.97 3.92
C ARG A 36 4.39 -13.37 4.74
N GLN A 37 4.18 -12.08 4.59
CA GLN A 37 3.15 -11.38 5.34
C GLN A 37 1.80 -11.84 4.79
N CYS A 38 0.98 -12.45 5.64
CA CYS A 38 -0.38 -12.88 5.30
C CYS A 38 -1.20 -11.70 4.76
N LEU A 39 -1.90 -11.88 3.64
CA LEU A 39 -2.74 -10.87 3.00
C LEU A 39 -3.77 -10.29 3.96
N ALA A 40 -4.37 -11.12 4.82
CA ALA A 40 -5.34 -10.67 5.80
C ALA A 40 -4.75 -9.63 6.75
N ASN A 41 -3.47 -9.75 7.12
CA ASN A 41 -2.81 -8.79 7.99
C ASN A 41 -2.41 -7.50 7.25
N SER A 42 -2.14 -7.59 5.95
CA SER A 42 -1.64 -6.47 5.16
C SER A 42 -2.74 -5.62 4.51
N LEU A 43 -3.92 -6.21 4.23
CA LEU A 43 -5.02 -5.51 3.59
C LEU A 43 -6.00 -4.87 4.58
N CYS A 44 -5.95 -5.24 5.87
CA CYS A 44 -6.87 -4.78 6.91
C CYS A 44 -8.35 -4.98 6.51
N PRO A 45 -8.81 -6.24 6.37
CA PRO A 45 -10.19 -6.53 6.00
C PRO A 45 -11.16 -5.88 7.00
N SER A 46 -12.18 -5.18 6.48
CA SER A 46 -13.21 -4.55 7.31
C SER A 46 -14.22 -5.55 7.85
N SER A 47 -14.33 -6.74 7.25
CA SER A 47 -15.25 -7.80 7.68
C SER A 47 -14.55 -9.14 7.93
N SER A 48 -15.15 -9.99 8.78
CA SER A 48 -14.68 -11.35 9.05
C SER A 48 -14.64 -12.21 7.78
N ASP A 49 -15.60 -12.01 6.88
CA ASP A 49 -15.68 -12.78 5.63
C ASP A 49 -14.56 -12.41 4.65
N ASP A 50 -14.16 -11.13 4.59
CA ASP A 50 -12.99 -10.71 3.81
C ASP A 50 -11.72 -11.40 4.34
N ALA A 51 -11.55 -11.49 5.65
CA ALA A 51 -10.40 -12.17 6.25
C ALA A 51 -10.34 -13.66 5.87
N LYS A 52 -11.49 -14.35 5.87
CA LYS A 52 -11.59 -15.77 5.44
C LYS A 52 -11.25 -15.93 3.96
N VAL A 53 -11.78 -15.05 3.10
CA VAL A 53 -11.48 -15.08 1.66
C VAL A 53 -9.99 -14.85 1.43
N LEU A 54 -9.39 -13.85 2.05
CA LEU A 54 -7.95 -13.56 1.90
C LEU A 54 -7.06 -14.72 2.39
N SER A 55 -7.44 -15.37 3.48
CA SER A 55 -6.73 -16.56 3.97
C SER A 55 -6.84 -17.75 3.00
N ALA A 56 -8.02 -17.97 2.41
CA ALA A 56 -8.20 -18.98 1.37
C ALA A 56 -7.34 -18.66 0.14
N ILE A 57 -7.22 -17.38 -0.22
CA ILE A 57 -6.40 -16.93 -1.35
C ILE A 57 -4.91 -17.21 -1.10
N ASP A 58 -4.39 -16.84 0.06
CA ASP A 58 -2.98 -17.11 0.42
C ASP A 58 -2.62 -18.60 0.42
N THR A 59 -3.58 -19.46 0.74
CA THR A 59 -3.36 -20.90 0.81
C THR A 59 -3.29 -21.51 -0.60
N ARG A 60 -4.22 -21.10 -1.48
CA ARG A 60 -4.44 -21.73 -2.79
C ARG A 60 -3.59 -21.12 -3.92
N TYR A 61 -3.30 -19.82 -3.84
CA TYR A 61 -2.71 -19.07 -4.94
C TYR A 61 -1.31 -18.58 -4.61
N GLU A 62 -0.54 -18.25 -5.64
CA GLU A 62 0.75 -17.58 -5.46
C GLU A 62 0.56 -16.07 -5.52
N VAL A 63 0.59 -15.44 -4.35
CA VAL A 63 0.22 -14.03 -4.19
C VAL A 63 1.46 -13.13 -4.09
N GLN A 64 1.42 -12.01 -4.82
CA GLN A 64 2.39 -10.92 -4.67
C GLN A 64 1.67 -9.61 -4.33
N LEU A 65 1.84 -9.14 -3.10
CA LEU A 65 1.30 -7.85 -2.65
C LEU A 65 2.31 -6.71 -2.88
N GLN A 66 1.82 -5.58 -3.41
CA GLN A 66 2.59 -4.36 -3.61
C GLN A 66 1.83 -3.13 -3.12
N SER A 67 2.44 -2.37 -2.20
CA SER A 67 1.91 -1.08 -1.75
C SER A 67 2.25 0.05 -2.73
N VAL A 68 1.25 0.84 -3.10
CA VAL A 68 1.38 2.02 -3.95
C VAL A 68 1.25 3.26 -3.08
N ILE A 69 2.33 4.02 -3.03
CA ILE A 69 2.47 5.27 -2.27
C ILE A 69 2.95 6.40 -3.19
N SER A 70 2.98 7.63 -2.67
CA SER A 70 3.40 8.83 -3.41
C SER A 70 4.74 8.64 -4.15
N SER A 71 5.72 8.01 -3.50
CA SER A 71 7.07 7.76 -4.05
C SER A 71 7.18 6.53 -4.95
N SER A 72 6.14 5.71 -5.09
CA SER A 72 6.16 4.51 -5.93
C SER A 72 6.37 4.87 -7.40
N LYS A 73 7.33 4.20 -8.05
CA LYS A 73 7.59 4.38 -9.49
C LYS A 73 6.68 3.46 -10.29
N ILE A 74 5.81 4.06 -11.13
CA ILE A 74 4.83 3.33 -11.95
C ILE A 74 5.51 2.22 -12.75
N LYS A 75 6.57 2.54 -13.50
CA LYS A 75 7.33 1.58 -14.31
C LYS A 75 7.78 0.35 -13.50
N GLN A 76 8.33 0.54 -12.30
CA GLN A 76 8.82 -0.56 -11.48
C GLN A 76 7.67 -1.45 -10.99
N ARG A 77 6.54 -0.86 -10.59
CA ARG A 77 5.36 -1.60 -10.14
C ARG A 77 4.73 -2.42 -11.26
N VAL A 78 4.60 -1.82 -12.46
CA VAL A 78 4.13 -2.51 -13.66
C VAL A 78 5.03 -3.71 -13.97
N LEU A 79 6.35 -3.51 -14.07
CA LEU A 79 7.29 -4.59 -14.37
C LEU A 79 7.26 -5.71 -13.32
N ALA A 80 7.21 -5.35 -12.03
CA ALA A 80 7.15 -6.32 -10.95
C ALA A 80 5.88 -7.17 -11.01
N MET A 81 4.74 -6.56 -11.33
CA MET A 81 3.46 -7.24 -11.49
C MET A 81 3.44 -8.14 -12.73
N LEU A 82 3.91 -7.66 -13.88
CA LEU A 82 3.98 -8.48 -15.10
C LEU A 82 4.90 -9.68 -14.92
N ARG A 83 6.10 -9.48 -14.35
CA ARG A 83 7.03 -10.57 -14.05
C ARG A 83 6.43 -11.63 -13.13
N HIS A 84 5.56 -11.23 -12.20
CA HIS A 84 4.85 -12.18 -11.34
C HIS A 84 3.80 -12.94 -12.14
N LEU A 85 2.94 -12.22 -12.87
CA LEU A 85 1.82 -12.81 -13.59
C LEU A 85 2.22 -13.66 -14.80
N THR A 86 3.40 -13.44 -15.37
CA THR A 86 3.94 -14.28 -16.45
C THR A 86 4.65 -15.50 -15.85
N PRO A 87 4.14 -16.72 -16.07
CA PRO A 87 4.83 -17.92 -15.62
C PRO A 87 6.21 -18.03 -16.33
N PRO A 88 7.25 -18.50 -15.65
CA PRO A 88 8.51 -18.80 -16.30
C PRO A 88 8.27 -19.88 -17.36
N LEU A 89 8.75 -19.62 -18.57
CA LEU A 89 8.66 -20.55 -19.70
C LEU A 89 9.41 -21.83 -19.30
N THR A 90 8.70 -22.89 -18.92
CA THR A 90 9.31 -24.19 -18.63
C THR A 90 9.74 -24.81 -19.95
N SER A 91 10.94 -24.47 -20.41
CA SER A 91 11.70 -25.31 -21.34
C SER A 91 12.21 -26.52 -20.55
N SER A 92 11.39 -27.57 -20.42
CA SER A 92 11.89 -28.87 -19.96
C SER A 92 11.22 -30.00 -20.72
N THR A 93 11.86 -30.38 -21.82
CA THR A 93 11.89 -31.74 -22.36
C THR A 93 12.53 -32.67 -21.32
N VAL A 94 11.81 -33.01 -20.25
CA VAL A 94 12.19 -34.13 -19.36
C VAL A 94 10.91 -34.79 -18.83
N GLU A 95 10.86 -36.11 -19.03
CA GLU A 95 9.83 -37.09 -18.69
C GLU A 95 9.06 -36.87 -17.36
N PRO A 96 7.79 -37.31 -17.30
CA PRO A 96 6.91 -37.09 -16.16
C PRO A 96 7.27 -38.07 -15.02
N THR A 97 7.96 -37.58 -14.00
CA THR A 97 8.03 -38.28 -12.71
C THR A 97 6.93 -37.77 -11.78
N THR A 98 6.28 -38.73 -11.14
CA THR A 98 4.97 -38.71 -10.47
C THR A 98 4.90 -37.81 -9.23
N ASN A 99 5.07 -36.51 -9.39
CA ASN A 99 4.68 -35.49 -8.42
C ASN A 99 4.41 -34.18 -9.19
N MET A 100 3.21 -34.09 -9.78
CA MET A 100 2.74 -32.90 -10.49
C MET A 100 2.80 -31.70 -9.54
N VAL A 101 3.81 -30.85 -9.70
CA VAL A 101 3.80 -29.51 -9.15
C VAL A 101 2.75 -28.74 -9.93
N ILE A 102 1.51 -28.76 -9.44
CA ILE A 102 0.43 -27.91 -9.95
C ILE A 102 0.93 -26.48 -9.77
N SER A 103 1.26 -25.80 -10.88
CA SER A 103 1.64 -24.40 -10.87
C SER A 103 0.46 -23.60 -10.35
N LYS A 104 0.57 -23.14 -9.09
CA LYS A 104 -0.48 -22.33 -8.45
C LYS A 104 -0.78 -21.12 -9.32
N THR A 105 -2.06 -20.83 -9.54
CA THR A 105 -2.49 -19.62 -10.21
C THR A 105 -1.91 -18.41 -9.48
N ARG A 106 -1.35 -17.47 -10.25
CA ARG A 106 -0.66 -16.29 -9.71
C ARG A 106 -1.60 -15.11 -9.62
N VAL A 107 -1.48 -14.37 -8.52
CA VAL A 107 -2.29 -13.18 -8.24
C VAL A 107 -1.37 -12.06 -7.82
N SER A 108 -1.47 -10.91 -8.49
CA SER A 108 -0.81 -9.69 -8.06
C SER A 108 -1.82 -8.78 -7.39
N VAL A 109 -1.46 -8.21 -6.24
CA VAL A 109 -2.32 -7.34 -5.45
C VAL A 109 -1.66 -5.99 -5.33
N LEU A 110 -2.33 -4.93 -5.78
CA LEU A 110 -1.94 -3.55 -5.53
C LEU A 110 -2.79 -3.00 -4.40
N ARG A 111 -2.17 -2.32 -3.43
CA ARG A 111 -2.87 -1.64 -2.33
C ARG A 111 -2.49 -0.17 -2.28
N ALA A 112 -3.46 0.73 -2.18
CA ALA A 112 -3.21 2.17 -2.04
C ALA A 112 -4.23 2.83 -1.10
N LYS A 113 -3.79 3.89 -0.42
CA LYS A 113 -4.70 4.84 0.24
C LYS A 113 -5.43 5.67 -0.82
N ALA A 114 -6.56 6.27 -0.45
CA ALA A 114 -7.38 7.09 -1.35
C ALA A 114 -6.57 8.14 -2.14
N THR A 115 -5.60 8.79 -1.49
CA THR A 115 -4.73 9.81 -2.10
C THR A 115 -3.85 9.28 -3.23
N GLU A 116 -3.62 7.97 -3.26
CA GLU A 116 -2.74 7.29 -4.23
C GLU A 116 -3.51 6.30 -5.13
N ALA A 117 -4.83 6.23 -5.01
CA ALA A 117 -5.67 5.30 -5.77
C ALA A 117 -5.56 5.52 -7.28
N SER A 118 -5.53 6.78 -7.74
CA SER A 118 -5.35 7.11 -9.17
C SER A 118 -4.04 6.56 -9.74
N LYS A 119 -2.96 6.58 -8.95
CA LYS A 119 -1.66 5.99 -9.34
C LYS A 119 -1.74 4.46 -9.41
N LEU A 120 -2.42 3.84 -8.44
CA LEU A 120 -2.67 2.40 -8.44
C LEU A 120 -3.44 1.96 -9.69
N ILE A 121 -4.52 2.67 -10.03
CA ILE A 121 -5.32 2.39 -11.24
C ILE A 121 -4.43 2.53 -12.47
N SER A 122 -3.64 3.59 -12.56
CA SER A 122 -2.72 3.80 -13.69
C SER A 122 -1.74 2.64 -13.88
N ILE A 123 -1.19 2.11 -12.79
CA ILE A 123 -0.32 0.92 -12.81
C ILE A 123 -1.07 -0.31 -13.33
N ALA A 124 -2.27 -0.57 -12.81
CA ALA A 124 -3.09 -1.70 -13.23
C ALA A 124 -3.47 -1.62 -14.72
N GLU A 125 -3.93 -0.46 -15.20
CA GLU A 125 -4.31 -0.26 -16.60
C GLU A 125 -3.13 -0.42 -17.56
N ILE A 126 -1.94 0.08 -17.19
CA ILE A 126 -0.74 -0.16 -18.02
C ILE A 126 -0.47 -1.65 -18.12
N ALA A 127 -0.48 -2.38 -17.00
CA ALA A 127 -0.20 -3.81 -17.03
C ALA A 127 -1.25 -4.63 -17.79
N LYS A 128 -2.54 -4.28 -17.70
CA LYS A 128 -3.60 -4.91 -18.50
C LYS A 128 -3.35 -4.74 -20.00
N ARG A 129 -2.98 -3.53 -20.44
CA ARG A 129 -2.60 -3.28 -21.84
C ARG A 129 -1.37 -4.08 -22.29
N GLU A 130 -0.39 -4.28 -21.41
CA GLU A 130 0.77 -5.12 -21.70
C GLU A 130 0.37 -6.59 -21.86
N ILE A 131 -0.47 -7.11 -20.95
CA ILE A 131 -1.02 -8.47 -21.04
C ILE A 131 -1.80 -8.65 -22.34
N GLU A 132 -2.67 -7.70 -22.70
CA GLU A 132 -3.42 -7.74 -23.96
C GLU A 132 -2.53 -7.66 -25.19
N ARG A 133 -1.42 -6.92 -25.13
CA ARG A 133 -0.48 -6.85 -26.26
C ARG A 133 0.20 -8.19 -26.54
N GLU A 134 0.41 -9.02 -25.52
CA GLU A 134 0.93 -10.39 -25.71
C GLU A 134 0.04 -11.19 -26.66
N ARG A 135 -1.29 -11.02 -26.58
CA ARG A 135 -2.25 -11.67 -27.49
C ARG A 135 -2.09 -11.26 -28.95
N LEU A 136 -1.76 -9.99 -29.20
CA LEU A 136 -1.60 -9.46 -30.57
C LEU A 136 -0.25 -9.84 -31.18
N SER A 137 0.78 -9.99 -30.37
CA SER A 137 2.13 -10.37 -30.82
C SER A 137 2.25 -11.86 -31.15
N SER A 138 1.34 -12.71 -30.65
CA SER A 138 1.18 -14.11 -31.06
C SER A 138 0.48 -14.20 -32.43
N GLY A 139 1.10 -13.66 -33.48
CA GLY A 139 0.56 -13.52 -34.84
C GLY A 139 0.45 -14.81 -35.66
N GLY A 140 -0.16 -15.86 -35.12
CA GLY A 140 -0.55 -17.07 -35.87
C GLY A 140 -2.03 -17.01 -36.25
N ALA A 141 -2.40 -17.58 -37.40
CA ALA A 141 -3.80 -17.75 -37.80
C ALA A 141 -4.54 -18.53 -36.71
N VAL A 142 -5.33 -17.82 -35.91
CA VAL A 142 -5.99 -18.34 -34.71
C VAL A 142 -7.00 -19.40 -35.13
N SER A 143 -6.64 -20.67 -34.92
CA SER A 143 -7.60 -21.77 -34.95
C SER A 143 -8.69 -21.50 -33.90
N GLU A 144 -9.94 -21.91 -34.13
CA GLU A 144 -11.03 -21.83 -33.14
C GLU A 144 -10.64 -22.46 -31.78
N ALA A 145 -9.63 -23.34 -31.75
CA ALA A 145 -9.03 -23.88 -30.53
C ALA A 145 -8.14 -22.87 -29.77
N GLU A 146 -7.44 -21.95 -30.45
CA GLU A 146 -6.64 -20.88 -29.83
C GLU A 146 -7.48 -19.70 -29.33
N ARG A 147 -8.74 -19.56 -29.77
CA ARG A 147 -9.69 -18.63 -29.12
C ARG A 147 -9.98 -18.97 -27.66
N ARG A 148 -9.72 -20.22 -27.25
CA ARG A 148 -9.76 -20.66 -25.84
C ARG A 148 -8.45 -20.41 -25.09
N SER A 149 -7.43 -19.88 -25.77
CA SER A 149 -6.14 -19.60 -25.14
C SER A 149 -6.27 -18.43 -24.17
N ILE A 150 -5.86 -18.67 -22.92
CA ILE A 150 -5.83 -17.72 -21.79
C ILE A 150 -4.87 -16.53 -22.08
N ILE A 151 -4.16 -16.55 -23.20
CA ILE A 151 -3.18 -15.54 -23.60
C ILE A 151 -3.88 -14.18 -23.77
N GLY A 152 -3.38 -13.20 -23.03
CA GLY A 152 -3.92 -11.84 -22.97
C GLY A 152 -5.24 -11.68 -22.23
N CYS A 153 -5.75 -12.73 -21.57
CA CYS A 153 -6.89 -12.63 -20.68
C CYS A 153 -6.45 -12.05 -19.33
N TRP A 154 -7.28 -11.18 -18.77
CA TRP A 154 -7.10 -10.69 -17.41
C TRP A 154 -8.43 -10.67 -16.65
N PHE A 155 -8.32 -10.85 -15.35
CA PHE A 155 -9.41 -10.83 -14.39
C PHE A 155 -9.02 -9.92 -13.24
N GLN A 156 -9.88 -8.96 -12.94
CA GLN A 156 -9.67 -7.93 -11.94
C GLN A 156 -10.78 -7.98 -10.89
N TYR A 157 -10.38 -7.85 -9.63
CA TYR A 157 -11.26 -7.78 -8.47
C TYR A 157 -10.86 -6.56 -7.64
N ILE A 158 -11.83 -5.78 -7.15
CA ILE A 158 -11.57 -4.58 -6.33
C ILE A 158 -12.19 -4.77 -4.95
N ALA A 159 -11.37 -4.64 -3.92
CA ALA A 159 -11.82 -4.53 -2.54
C ALA A 159 -11.58 -3.10 -2.03
N LEU A 160 -12.60 -2.53 -1.39
CA LEU A 160 -12.52 -1.24 -0.71
C LEU A 160 -12.57 -1.49 0.80
N GLY A 161 -11.78 -0.73 1.55
CA GLY A 161 -11.72 -0.80 2.99
C GLY A 161 -11.24 0.50 3.61
N GLU A 162 -10.96 0.48 4.90
CA GLU A 162 -10.54 1.66 5.66
C GLU A 162 -9.40 1.33 6.63
N GLU A 163 -8.42 2.22 6.72
CA GLU A 163 -7.31 2.16 7.68
C GLU A 163 -7.53 3.23 8.76
N LEU A 164 -7.67 2.83 10.02
CA LEU A 164 -7.89 3.75 11.13
C LEU A 164 -6.59 4.46 11.51
N HIS A 165 -6.53 5.77 11.26
CA HIS A 165 -5.45 6.62 11.70
C HIS A 165 -5.80 7.29 13.03
N LYS A 166 -5.03 7.00 14.07
CA LYS A 166 -5.06 7.75 15.33
C LYS A 166 -4.10 8.92 15.20
N LYS A 167 -4.60 10.14 14.98
CA LYS A 167 -3.76 11.34 15.06
C LYS A 167 -3.77 11.82 16.51
N LYS A 168 -2.61 11.90 17.15
CA LYS A 168 -2.49 12.66 18.40
C LYS A 168 -2.80 14.12 18.07
N ARG A 169 -3.79 14.70 18.75
CA ARG A 169 -4.09 16.12 18.60
C ARG A 169 -2.85 16.86 19.07
N GLU A 170 -2.22 17.62 18.17
CA GLU A 170 -1.13 18.50 18.57
C GLU A 170 -1.75 19.58 19.46
N GLU A 171 -1.34 19.58 20.73
CA GLU A 171 -1.62 20.65 21.68
C GLU A 171 -0.95 21.92 21.13
N GLY A 172 -1.67 22.76 20.38
CA GLY A 172 -1.09 24.04 19.94
C GLY A 172 -1.78 24.79 18.79
N ASN A 173 -2.52 24.12 17.89
CA ASN A 173 -3.07 24.81 16.72
C ASN A 173 -4.58 25.07 16.78
N THR A 174 -5.08 25.47 17.94
CA THR A 174 -6.35 26.22 18.03
C THR A 174 -5.99 27.69 18.19
N VAL A 175 -5.57 28.34 17.10
CA VAL A 175 -5.71 29.79 16.99
C VAL A 175 -7.21 30.04 16.83
N ILE A 176 -7.90 30.16 17.96
CA ILE A 176 -9.21 30.79 18.01
C ILE A 176 -8.88 32.27 17.94
N GLU A 177 -9.15 32.90 16.81
CA GLU A 177 -9.24 34.36 16.74
C GLU A 177 -10.26 34.79 17.79
N GLU A 178 -9.73 35.33 18.89
CA GLU A 178 -10.31 36.33 19.78
C GLU A 178 -11.85 36.46 19.70
N THR A 179 -12.56 35.47 20.24
CA THR A 179 -13.97 35.66 20.58
C THR A 179 -14.01 36.26 21.98
N VAL A 180 -14.03 37.59 22.05
CA VAL A 180 -14.23 38.35 23.28
C VAL A 180 -15.62 38.02 23.83
N LEU A 181 -15.69 37.09 24.79
CA LEU A 181 -16.84 36.96 25.69
C LEU A 181 -16.55 37.85 26.91
N GLY A 182 -17.19 39.01 26.94
CA GLY A 182 -17.12 39.94 28.05
C GLY A 182 -17.64 39.33 29.35
N GLY A 183 -16.90 39.53 30.43
CA GLY A 183 -17.48 39.69 31.76
C GLY A 183 -18.00 41.13 31.95
N PRO A 184 -18.64 41.50 33.08
CA PRO A 184 -18.46 40.90 34.41
C PRO A 184 -19.76 40.75 35.25
N GLY A 185 -19.64 40.09 36.41
CA GLY A 185 -20.61 40.24 37.52
C GLY A 185 -20.37 39.26 38.67
N PRO A 186 -19.81 39.70 39.81
CA PRO A 186 -19.84 38.96 41.07
C PRO A 186 -21.10 39.36 41.85
N ASP A 187 -21.87 38.39 42.33
CA ASP A 187 -22.69 38.59 43.52
C ASP A 187 -22.89 37.26 44.25
N GLU A 188 -22.69 37.32 45.56
CA GLU A 188 -22.86 36.25 46.53
C GLU A 188 -24.31 35.76 46.62
N SER A 189 -24.47 34.50 47.02
CA SER A 189 -25.35 34.03 48.11
C SER A 189 -26.19 32.79 47.75
N GLY A 190 -26.23 31.83 48.68
CA GLY A 190 -27.32 30.88 48.80
C GLY A 190 -26.94 29.42 48.63
N HIS A 191 -26.86 28.72 49.77
CA HIS A 191 -27.10 27.29 49.91
C HIS A 191 -28.22 26.80 48.97
N ASP A 192 -28.00 25.69 48.27
CA ASP A 192 -28.89 24.54 48.34
C ASP A 192 -28.11 23.26 47.99
N GLU A 193 -28.12 22.35 48.95
CA GLU A 193 -27.75 20.95 48.80
C GLU A 193 -28.91 20.27 48.03
N ASP A 194 -28.59 19.32 47.15
CA ASP A 194 -29.53 18.52 46.34
C ASP A 194 -29.89 19.05 44.93
N ASP A 195 -28.89 19.10 44.03
CA ASP A 195 -29.11 18.90 42.59
C ASP A 195 -27.95 18.06 42.01
N GLU A 196 -28.01 16.75 42.26
CA GLU A 196 -27.12 15.72 41.69
C GLU A 196 -27.48 15.44 40.22
N PHE A 197 -27.56 16.49 39.40
CA PHE A 197 -27.58 16.33 37.94
C PHE A 197 -26.14 16.30 37.45
N GLU A 198 -25.71 15.18 36.85
CA GLU A 198 -24.44 15.12 36.13
C GLU A 198 -24.42 16.22 35.06
N VAL A 199 -23.61 17.26 35.29
CA VAL A 199 -23.38 18.32 34.29
C VAL A 199 -22.83 17.66 33.03
N MET A 200 -23.66 17.56 32.00
CA MET A 200 -23.26 17.01 30.71
C MET A 200 -22.12 17.87 30.15
N LYS A 201 -20.92 17.27 30.07
CA LYS A 201 -19.73 17.92 29.51
C LYS A 201 -20.05 18.56 28.17
N THR A 202 -19.69 19.83 28.05
CA THR A 202 -19.87 20.60 26.83
C THR A 202 -19.12 19.93 25.68
N PRO A 203 -19.54 20.12 24.41
CA PRO A 203 -18.80 19.63 23.26
C PRO A 203 -17.32 20.05 23.26
N PHE A 204 -17.01 21.20 23.87
CA PHE A 204 -15.65 21.68 24.09
C PHE A 204 -14.91 20.86 25.14
N GLU A 205 -15.47 20.63 26.33
CA GLU A 205 -14.86 19.80 27.39
C GLU A 205 -14.62 18.35 26.94
N ARG A 206 -15.59 17.78 26.21
CA ARG A 206 -15.46 16.45 25.59
C ARG A 206 -14.37 16.40 24.52
N ALA A 207 -14.00 17.55 23.95
CA ALA A 207 -12.96 17.69 22.94
C ALA A 207 -11.55 17.99 23.51
N ILE A 208 -11.43 18.35 24.79
CA ILE A 208 -10.16 18.52 25.54
C ILE A 208 -9.81 17.27 26.37
N GLU A 209 -10.76 16.41 26.69
CA GLU A 209 -10.46 15.05 27.14
C GLU A 209 -9.63 14.36 26.04
N GLY A 210 -8.38 14.01 26.33
CA GLY A 210 -7.35 13.53 25.39
C GLY A 210 -7.64 12.22 24.65
N ARG A 211 -8.87 12.00 24.19
CA ARG A 211 -9.26 10.94 23.28
C ARG A 211 -8.60 11.21 21.92
N PRO A 212 -7.81 10.26 21.41
CA PRO A 212 -7.15 10.43 20.11
C PRO A 212 -8.20 10.59 19.01
N LEU A 213 -7.99 11.56 18.12
CA LEU A 213 -8.84 11.72 16.93
C LEU A 213 -8.58 10.51 16.00
N VAL A 214 -9.55 9.60 15.93
CA VAL A 214 -9.51 8.44 15.04
C VAL A 214 -10.21 8.83 13.74
N ARG A 215 -9.48 8.81 12.62
CA ARG A 215 -10.03 9.03 11.29
C ARG A 215 -9.82 7.79 10.42
N GLY A 216 -10.90 7.30 9.80
CA GLY A 216 -10.82 6.29 8.75
C GLY A 216 -10.23 6.90 7.48
N VAL A 217 -9.16 6.28 6.95
CA VAL A 217 -8.59 6.61 5.66
C VAL A 217 -9.00 5.53 4.67
N PRO A 218 -9.75 5.84 3.59
CA PRO A 218 -10.14 4.82 2.63
C PRO A 218 -8.94 4.21 1.93
N VAL A 219 -9.00 2.90 1.69
CA VAL A 219 -7.98 2.08 1.05
C VAL A 219 -8.61 1.27 -0.07
N MET A 220 -7.94 1.23 -1.22
CA MET A 220 -8.30 0.40 -2.36
C MET A 220 -7.27 -0.73 -2.50
N SER A 221 -7.77 -1.95 -2.67
CA SER A 221 -6.97 -3.12 -3.05
C SER A 221 -7.47 -3.69 -4.37
N LEU A 222 -6.58 -3.81 -5.34
CA LEU A 222 -6.87 -4.35 -6.67
C LEU A 222 -6.11 -5.66 -6.84
N PHE A 223 -6.85 -6.73 -7.12
CA PHE A 223 -6.33 -8.05 -7.43
C PHE A 223 -6.35 -8.21 -8.95
N LEU A 224 -5.23 -8.64 -9.53
CA LEU A 224 -5.10 -8.93 -10.94
C LEU A 224 -4.59 -10.37 -11.12
N SER A 225 -5.25 -11.13 -11.98
CA SER A 225 -4.83 -12.48 -12.37
C SER A 225 -5.05 -12.72 -13.86
N ARG A 226 -4.39 -13.74 -14.42
CA ARG A 226 -4.62 -14.23 -15.78
C ARG A 226 -5.70 -15.31 -15.83
N SER A 227 -6.24 -15.75 -14.69
CA SER A 227 -7.32 -16.73 -14.61
C SER A 227 -8.42 -16.27 -13.65
N SER A 228 -9.66 -16.72 -13.89
CA SER A 228 -10.79 -16.47 -12.97
C SER A 228 -10.50 -17.07 -11.58
N ILE A 229 -10.92 -16.35 -10.54
CA ILE A 229 -10.78 -16.74 -9.13
C ILE A 229 -12.16 -16.65 -8.49
N GLU A 230 -12.80 -17.79 -8.33
CA GLU A 230 -14.19 -17.90 -7.86
C GLU A 230 -14.41 -17.31 -6.47
N GLU A 231 -13.43 -17.42 -5.57
CA GLU A 231 -13.54 -16.83 -4.24
C GLU A 231 -13.58 -15.29 -4.27
N LEU A 232 -12.77 -14.68 -5.14
CA LEU A 232 -12.75 -13.22 -5.31
C LEU A 232 -13.96 -12.76 -6.12
N LYS A 233 -14.35 -13.49 -7.17
CA LYS A 233 -15.53 -13.22 -7.99
C LYS A 233 -16.81 -13.16 -7.15
N ARG A 234 -17.01 -14.17 -6.30
CA ARG A 234 -18.19 -14.23 -5.41
C ARG A 234 -18.20 -13.09 -4.39
N ARG A 235 -17.02 -12.65 -3.93
CA ARG A 235 -16.93 -11.66 -2.84
C ARG A 235 -16.93 -10.21 -3.33
N TYR A 236 -16.21 -9.92 -4.42
CA TYR A 236 -15.92 -8.56 -4.88
C TYR A 236 -16.46 -8.27 -6.29
N GLY A 237 -17.08 -9.25 -6.95
CA GLY A 237 -17.41 -9.16 -8.38
C GLY A 237 -16.17 -9.25 -9.26
N GLU A 238 -16.37 -9.42 -10.56
CA GLU A 238 -15.30 -9.65 -11.53
C GLU A 238 -15.38 -8.66 -12.69
N GLN A 239 -14.25 -8.06 -13.04
CA GLN A 239 -14.06 -7.32 -14.28
C GLN A 239 -13.06 -8.08 -15.15
N THR A 240 -13.37 -8.26 -16.43
CA THR A 240 -12.51 -9.01 -17.37
C THR A 240 -12.62 -8.44 -18.78
N ASN A 241 -11.63 -8.71 -19.63
CA ASN A 241 -11.67 -8.47 -21.08
C ASN A 241 -12.14 -9.68 -21.89
N THR A 242 -12.53 -10.77 -21.22
CA THR A 242 -13.07 -11.96 -21.89
C THR A 242 -14.56 -11.76 -22.21
N PRO A 243 -15.04 -12.21 -23.38
CA PRO A 243 -16.46 -12.12 -23.71
C PRO A 243 -17.27 -12.98 -22.73
N SER A 244 -18.38 -12.43 -22.24
CA SER A 244 -19.33 -13.16 -21.41
C SER A 244 -19.83 -14.40 -22.16
N THR A 245 -19.54 -15.59 -21.63
CA THR A 245 -20.15 -16.85 -22.08
C THR A 245 -21.49 -17.04 -21.42
#